data_AF-A0A846MI63-F1
#
_entry.id   AF-A0A846MI63-F1
#
_cell.length_a   1.000
_cell.length_b   1.000
_cell.length_c   1.000
_cell.angle_alpha   90.00
_cell.angle_beta   90.00
_cell.angle_gamma   90.00
#
_symmetry.space_group_name_H-M   'P 1'
#
loop_
_entity.id
_entity.type
_entity.pdbx_description
1 polymer ?
#
loop_
_entity_poly.entity_id
_entity_poly.type
_entity_poly.pdbx_seq_one_letter_code
_entity_poly.pdbx_strand_id
1 'polypeptide(L)' 'MFSRPPTCSVCGKPIEKNEPIYVRMRYPSYRGMVEIQAFLRQEGTIICEVCFSQKNNHEK' A
#
# COMPACT_ATOMS: atom_id res chain seq x y z
N MET A 1 -4.37 -17.14 5.08
CA MET A 1 -4.66 -16.61 6.43
C MET A 1 -5.14 -15.17 6.32
N PHE A 2 -6.45 -14.93 6.49
CA PHE A 2 -7.10 -13.62 6.38
C PHE A 2 -7.22 -12.90 7.73
N SER A 3 -6.18 -12.98 8.58
CA SER A 3 -6.39 -12.71 10.02
C SER A 3 -5.92 -11.34 10.49
N ARG A 4 -5.31 -10.50 9.64
CA ARG A 4 -4.96 -9.14 10.02
C ARG A 4 -5.36 -8.16 8.91
N PRO A 5 -6.13 -7.10 9.24
CA PRO A 5 -6.37 -6.04 8.28
C PRO A 5 -5.02 -5.43 7.88
N PRO A 6 -4.84 -5.07 6.60
CA PRO A 6 -3.64 -4.35 6.18
C PRO A 6 -3.51 -3.08 7.01
N THR A 7 -2.28 -2.70 7.37
CA THR A 7 -2.01 -1.50 8.17
C THR A 7 -1.23 -0.49 7.33
N CYS A 8 -1.44 0.79 7.58
CA CYS A 8 -0.63 1.85 6.99
C CYS A 8 0.82 1.74 7.50
N SER A 9 1.79 1.73 6.59
CA SER A 9 3.22 1.62 6.93
C SER A 9 3.78 2.90 7.56
N VAL A 10 3.04 4.02 7.50
CA VAL A 10 3.47 5.31 8.04
C VAL A 10 2.94 5.54 9.46
N CYS A 11 1.64 5.31 9.69
CA CYS A 11 1.00 5.59 10.98
C CYS A 11 0.58 4.34 11.77
N GLY A 12 0.75 3.14 11.20
CA GLY A 12 0.42 1.87 11.85
C GLY A 12 -1.08 1.60 12.01
N LYS A 13 -1.96 2.52 11.58
CA LYS A 13 -3.41 2.35 11.67
C LYS A 13 -3.89 1.20 10.77
N PRO A 14 -4.84 0.37 11.21
CA PRO A 14 -5.51 -0.57 10.34
C PRO A 14 -6.27 0.18 9.24
N ILE A 15 -6.22 -0.34 8.02
CA ILE A 15 -6.98 0.17 6.88
C ILE A 15 -8.40 -0.39 6.98
N GLU A 16 -9.39 0.51 6.89
CA GLU A 16 -10.80 0.16 6.93
C GLU A 16 -11.32 -0.37 5.58
N LYS A 17 -12.49 -1.01 5.58
CA LYS A 17 -13.11 -1.52 4.35
C LYS A 17 -13.46 -0.35 3.43
N ASN A 18 -13.08 -0.45 2.15
CA ASN A 18 -13.27 0.59 1.13
C ASN A 18 -12.53 1.92 1.40
N GLU A 19 -11.56 1.94 2.32
CA GLU A 19 -10.71 3.12 2.50
C GLU A 19 -9.76 3.29 1.30
N PRO A 20 -9.61 4.50 0.75
CA PRO A 20 -8.63 4.76 -0.29
C PRO A 20 -7.20 4.56 0.23
N ILE A 21 -6.44 3.74 -0.50
CA ILE A 21 -5.04 3.45 -0.18
C ILE A 21 -4.13 3.76 -1.37
N TYR A 22 -2.89 4.09 -1.02
CA TYR A 22 -1.79 4.26 -1.95
C TYR A 22 -0.78 3.14 -1.71
N VAL A 23 -0.32 2.52 -2.79
CA VAL A 23 0.71 1.48 -2.71
C VAL A 23 1.98 1.98 -3.38
N ARG A 24 3.07 2.04 -2.61
CA ARG A 24 4.40 2.29 -3.15
C ARG A 24 5.09 0.95 -3.40
N MET A 25 5.42 0.67 -4.64
CA MET A 25 6.12 -0.54 -5.07
C MET A 25 6.90 -0.28 -6.36
N ARG A 26 7.86 -1.17 -6.67
CA ARG A 26 8.53 -1.17 -7.97
C ARG A 26 7.72 -1.97 -8.97
N TYR A 27 7.75 -1.56 -10.23
CA TYR A 27 7.16 -2.35 -11.30
C TYR A 27 7.95 -3.66 -11.45
N PRO A 28 7.28 -4.83 -11.54
CA PRO A 28 7.98 -6.11 -11.63
C PRO A 28 8.92 -6.15 -12.84
N SER A 29 10.15 -6.61 -12.64
CA SER A 29 11.14 -6.70 -13.71
C SER A 29 10.97 -7.94 -14.61
N TYR A 30 10.16 -8.91 -14.19
CA TYR A 30 9.91 -10.15 -14.92
C TYR A 30 8.55 -10.11 -15.63
N ARG A 31 8.49 -10.60 -16.88
CA ARG A 31 7.29 -10.61 -17.74
C ARG A 31 6.43 -11.88 -17.58
N GLY A 32 6.50 -12.54 -16.41
CA GLY A 32 5.69 -13.73 -16.13
C GLY A 32 4.24 -13.38 -15.76
N MET A 33 3.41 -14.40 -15.52
CA MET A 33 2.14 -14.19 -14.82
C MET A 33 2.44 -13.74 -13.39
N VAL A 34 2.35 -12.43 -13.15
CA VAL A 34 2.40 -11.89 -11.80
C VAL A 34 0.99 -11.95 -11.26
N GLU A 35 0.78 -12.76 -10.22
CA GLU A 35 -0.42 -12.62 -9.40
C GLU A 35 -0.33 -11.26 -8.69
N ILE A 36 -0.93 -10.23 -9.29
CA ILE A 36 -0.89 -8.84 -8.79
C ILE A 36 -1.25 -8.77 -7.31
N GLN A 37 -2.19 -9.61 -6.85
CA GLN A 37 -2.55 -9.70 -5.43
C GLN A 37 -1.41 -10.22 -4.55
N ALA A 38 -0.69 -11.27 -4.98
CA ALA A 38 0.45 -11.80 -4.24
C ALA A 38 1.62 -10.81 -4.25
N PHE A 39 1.86 -10.17 -5.40
CA PHE A 39 2.93 -9.19 -5.56
C PHE A 39 2.68 -7.92 -4.73
N LEU A 40 1.44 -7.42 -4.71
CA LEU A 40 1.03 -6.31 -3.84
C LEU A 40 1.21 -6.65 -2.36
N ARG A 41 0.95 -7.91 -1.94
CA ARG A 41 1.13 -8.34 -0.55
C ARG A 41 2.59 -8.48 -0.15
N GLN A 42 3.46 -8.88 -1.07
CA GLN A 42 4.88 -9.13 -0.80
C GLN A 42 5.73 -7.87 -0.91
N GLU A 43 5.52 -7.07 -1.96
CA GLU A 43 6.36 -5.92 -2.28
C GLU A 43 5.66 -4.56 -2.10
N GLY A 44 4.34 -4.57 -1.91
CA GLY A 44 3.56 -3.34 -1.75
C GLY A 44 3.70 -2.73 -0.35
N THR A 45 4.18 -1.49 -0.29
CA THR A 45 4.09 -0.67 0.92
C THR A 45 2.76 0.09 0.91
N ILE A 46 1.85 -0.25 1.82
CA ILE A 46 0.52 0.36 1.92
C ILE A 46 0.60 1.66 2.73
N ILE A 47 0.00 2.73 2.21
CA ILE A 47 -0.07 4.07 2.79
C ILE A 47 -1.52 4.54 2.73
N CYS A 48 -2.10 4.98 3.85
CA CYS A 48 -3.44 5.57 3.85
C CYS A 48 -3.45 6.97 3.23
N GLU A 49 -4.62 7.39 2.74
CA GLU A 49 -4.82 8.70 2.12
C GLU A 49 -4.33 9.86 3.00
N VAL A 50 -4.61 9.80 4.30
CA VAL A 50 -4.19 10.84 5.26
C VAL A 50 -2.67 11.01 5.28
N CYS A 51 -1.92 9.91 5.32
CA CYS A 51 -0.46 9.95 5.35
C CYS A 51 0.14 10.33 3.99
N PHE A 52 -0.51 9.95 2.89
CA PHE A 52 -0.10 10.36 1.56
C PHE A 52 -0.27 11.87 1.37
N SER A 53 -1.44 12.41 1.72
CA SER A 53 -1.75 13.84 1.63
C SER A 53 -0.85 14.71 2.50
N GLN A 54 -0.45 14.25 3.69
CA GLN A 54 0.50 14.98 4.55
C GLN A 54 1.90 15.09 3.95
N LYS A 55 2.39 14.06 3.23
CA LYS A 55 3.70 14.12 2.57
C LYS A 55 3.73 15.11 1.41
N ASN A 56 2.65 15.19 0.64
CA ASN A 56 2.57 16.10 -0.51
C ASN A 56 2.51 17.59 -0.12
N ASN A 57 2.26 17.91 1.15
CA ASN A 57 2.25 19.30 1.63
C ASN A 57 3.63 19.86 1.97
N HIS A 58 4.70 19.05 1.96
CA HIS A 58 6.08 19.52 2.22
C HIS A 58 6.88 19.77 0.93
N GLU A 59 6.29 19.54 -0.25
CA GLU A 59 6.93 19.74 -1.57
C GLU A 59 6.25 20.87 -2.38
N LYS A 60 5.69 21.88 -1.70
CA LYS A 60 5.13 23.07 -2.34
C LYS A 60 5.90 24.33 -1.98
#